data_AF-A0A4S3JJG3-F1
#
_entry.id   AF-A0A4S3JJG3-F1
#
_cell.length_a   1.000
_cell.length_b   1.000
_cell.length_c   1.000
_cell.angle_alpha   90.00
_cell.angle_beta   90.00
_cell.angle_gamma   90.00
#
_symmetry.space_group_name_H-M   'P 1'
#
loop_
_entity.id
_entity.type
_entity.pdbx_description
1 polymer ?
#
loop_
_entity_poly.entity_id
_entity_poly.type
_entity_poly.pdbx_seq_one_letter_code
_entity_poly.pdbx_strand_id
1 'polypeptide(L)'
;MRLFKYLIFAAPLAVANPNPNPNPLPNPVAAPDALAQGGLLSQLPDIINGVKELLNPETLDDLQIIVKGGAVLLGGDTPKNLKTLLSGKNINTLQVLINNAGTLLTPTFVNDTTTLVEDAAPLVSNISKLLGGLLGSLI
;
A
#
# COMPACT_ATOMS: atom_id res chain seq x y z
N MET A 1 -55.72 -30.14 23.19
CA MET A 1 -56.30 -30.17 24.55
C MET A 1 -56.42 -28.72 25.01
N ARG A 2 -57.64 -28.17 25.04
CA ARG A 2 -58.57 -28.15 26.20
C ARG A 2 -57.99 -27.33 27.36
N LEU A 3 -58.48 -26.10 27.63
CA LEU A 3 -59.79 -25.68 28.17
C LEU A 3 -59.60 -25.27 29.65
N PHE A 4 -59.70 -23.98 29.94
CA PHE A 4 -60.14 -23.38 31.21
C PHE A 4 -60.68 -22.00 30.83
N LYS A 5 -61.99 -21.72 30.71
CA LYS A 5 -63.20 -22.06 31.50
C LYS A 5 -63.22 -21.39 32.88
N TYR A 6 -64.35 -20.71 33.13
CA TYR A 6 -64.84 -20.03 34.34
C TYR A 6 -64.38 -18.56 34.45
N LEU A 7 -65.25 -17.56 34.56
CA LEU A 7 -66.36 -17.47 35.50
C LEU A 7 -67.43 -16.47 35.02
N ILE A 8 -68.70 -16.81 35.23
CA ILE A 8 -69.90 -15.99 34.97
C ILE A 8 -70.14 -15.09 36.18
N PHE A 9 -70.45 -13.80 35.98
CA PHE A 9 -71.14 -12.98 36.97
C PHE A 9 -72.21 -12.12 36.30
N ALA A 10 -73.41 -12.18 36.88
CA ALA A 10 -74.64 -11.58 36.36
C ALA A 10 -74.83 -10.13 36.86
N ALA A 11 -75.43 -9.28 36.02
CA ALA A 11 -76.05 -8.01 36.39
C ALA A 11 -77.08 -7.59 35.30
N PRO A 12 -78.10 -6.77 35.64
CA PRO A 12 -79.43 -6.83 35.03
C PRO A 12 -79.59 -6.08 33.70
N LEU A 13 -80.63 -6.48 32.97
CA LEU A 13 -81.13 -5.90 31.72
C LEU A 13 -81.53 -4.42 31.93
N ALA A 14 -80.84 -3.51 31.24
CA ALA A 14 -81.34 -2.18 30.95
C ALA A 14 -81.93 -2.17 29.53
N VAL A 15 -83.22 -1.87 29.39
CA VAL A 15 -83.87 -1.62 28.10
C VAL A 15 -83.42 -0.24 27.62
N ALA A 16 -82.36 -0.17 26.83
CA ALA A 16 -81.92 1.05 26.16
C ALA A 16 -82.51 1.11 24.76
N ASN A 17 -83.42 2.07 24.57
CA ASN A 17 -83.93 2.52 23.28
C ASN A 17 -82.75 2.81 22.31
N PRO A 18 -82.76 2.34 21.04
CA PRO A 18 -81.68 2.62 20.11
C PRO A 18 -81.80 4.08 19.65
N ASN A 19 -81.15 4.99 20.38
CA ASN A 19 -80.79 6.28 19.83
C ASN A 19 -79.75 6.02 18.71
N PRO A 20 -79.97 6.45 17.46
CA PRO A 20 -78.95 6.30 16.42
C PRO A 20 -77.78 7.20 16.79
N ASN A 21 -76.73 6.60 17.35
CA ASN A 21 -75.44 7.26 17.52
C ASN A 21 -74.99 7.74 16.14
N PRO A 22 -74.82 9.05 15.88
CA PRO A 22 -74.27 9.49 14.61
C PRO A 22 -72.88 8.86 14.49
N ASN A 23 -72.69 8.04 13.45
CA ASN A 23 -71.38 7.47 13.14
C ASN A 23 -70.34 8.60 13.19
N PRO A 24 -69.26 8.47 13.97
CA PRO A 24 -68.15 9.40 13.89
C PRO A 24 -67.74 9.51 12.42
N LEU A 25 -67.59 10.75 11.93
CA LEU A 25 -67.02 10.98 10.60
C LEU A 25 -65.76 10.13 10.48
N PRO A 26 -65.54 9.43 9.35
CA PRO A 26 -64.28 8.74 9.13
C PRO A 26 -63.14 9.71 9.42
N ASN A 27 -62.23 9.34 10.31
CA ASN A 27 -60.99 10.09 10.46
C ASN A 27 -60.42 10.26 9.05
N PRO A 28 -59.94 11.47 8.66
CA PRO A 28 -59.30 11.63 7.37
C PRO A 28 -58.26 10.53 7.25
N VAL A 29 -58.37 9.71 6.21
CA VAL A 29 -57.30 8.76 5.88
C VAL A 29 -56.04 9.60 5.81
N ALA A 30 -55.08 9.35 6.69
CA ALA A 30 -53.78 9.98 6.59
C ALA A 30 -53.32 9.73 5.16
N ALA A 31 -53.13 10.82 4.40
CA ALA A 31 -52.58 10.71 3.06
C ALA A 31 -51.32 9.85 3.16
N PRO A 32 -51.05 8.96 2.18
CA PRO A 32 -49.82 8.18 2.20
C PRO A 32 -48.68 9.15 2.46
N ASP A 33 -47.88 8.92 3.51
CA ASP A 33 -46.73 9.75 3.85
C ASP A 33 -45.97 9.95 2.54
N ALA A 34 -46.10 11.16 1.97
CA ALA A 34 -45.47 11.49 0.72
C ALA A 34 -44.01 11.18 0.96
N LEU A 35 -43.47 10.21 0.22
CA LEU A 35 -42.11 9.74 0.36
C LEU A 35 -41.25 10.96 0.65
N ALA A 36 -40.82 11.13 1.90
CA ALA A 36 -39.91 12.19 2.30
C ALA A 36 -38.51 11.77 1.83
N GLN A 37 -38.43 11.35 0.58
CA GLN A 37 -37.22 11.26 -0.20
C GLN A 37 -36.94 12.70 -0.57
N GLY A 38 -36.21 13.40 0.31
CA GLY A 38 -35.52 14.61 -0.09
C GLY A 38 -34.79 14.31 -1.39
N GLY A 39 -35.26 14.91 -2.49
CA GLY A 39 -34.78 14.62 -3.82
C GLY A 39 -33.29 14.94 -3.96
N LEU A 40 -32.68 14.52 -5.07
CA LEU A 40 -31.26 14.75 -5.35
C LEU A 40 -30.81 16.22 -5.13
N LEU A 41 -31.71 17.17 -5.31
CA LEU A 41 -31.46 18.61 -5.09
C LEU A 41 -31.29 18.99 -3.61
N SER A 42 -31.92 18.30 -2.66
CA SER A 42 -31.77 18.57 -1.24
C SER A 42 -30.52 17.94 -0.63
N GLN A 43 -29.97 16.90 -1.27
CA GLN A 43 -28.72 16.24 -0.87
C GLN A 43 -27.48 16.83 -1.58
N LEU A 44 -27.69 17.65 -2.61
CA LEU A 44 -26.63 18.34 -3.33
C LEU A 44 -25.67 19.14 -2.42
N PRO A 45 -26.13 19.82 -1.35
CA PRO A 45 -25.22 20.51 -0.43
C PRO A 45 -24.22 19.58 0.26
N ASP A 46 -24.68 18.41 0.71
CA ASP A 46 -23.82 17.43 1.40
C ASP A 46 -22.82 16.81 0.44
N ILE A 47 -23.26 16.50 -0.79
CA ILE A 47 -22.38 16.01 -1.86
C ILE A 47 -21.31 17.06 -2.20
N ILE A 48 -21.70 18.34 -2.34
CA ILE A 48 -20.76 19.43 -2.62
C ILE A 48 -19.77 19.61 -1.46
N ASN A 49 -20.21 19.49 -0.21
CA ASN A 49 -19.33 19.60 0.95
C ASN A 49 -18.32 18.45 1.00
N GLY A 50 -18.76 17.21 0.76
CA GLY A 50 -17.85 16.06 0.66
C GLY A 50 -16.84 16.20 -0.49
N VAL A 51 -17.26 16.69 -1.67
CA VAL A 51 -16.33 16.96 -2.78
C VAL A 51 -15.37 18.11 -2.47
N LYS A 52 -15.79 19.15 -1.75
CA LYS A 52 -14.89 20.24 -1.30
C LYS A 52 -13.82 19.74 -0.34
N GLU A 53 -14.16 18.81 0.54
CA GLU A 53 -13.19 18.17 1.43
C GLU A 53 -12.15 17.35 0.65
N LEU A 54 -12.57 16.65 -0.42
CA LEU A 54 -11.69 15.91 -1.33
C LEU A 54 -10.86 16.80 -2.29
N LEU A 55 -11.36 17.99 -2.62
CA LEU A 55 -10.72 18.95 -3.51
C LEU A 55 -10.04 20.09 -2.73
N ASN A 56 -9.83 19.91 -1.42
CA ASN A 56 -9.08 20.87 -0.63
C ASN A 56 -7.62 20.94 -1.11
N PRO A 57 -6.95 22.10 -1.04
CA PRO A 57 -5.57 22.27 -1.49
C PRO A 57 -4.58 21.24 -0.95
N GLU A 58 -4.67 20.87 0.33
CA GLU A 58 -3.80 19.88 0.97
C GLU A 58 -4.00 18.48 0.36
N THR A 59 -5.25 18.02 0.26
CA THR A 59 -5.57 16.74 -0.39
C THR A 59 -5.14 16.70 -1.86
N LEU A 60 -5.24 17.82 -2.57
CA LEU A 60 -4.81 17.91 -3.96
C LEU A 60 -3.28 17.88 -4.09
N ASP A 61 -2.56 18.55 -3.19
CA ASP A 61 -1.09 18.54 -3.13
C ASP A 61 -0.58 17.12 -2.83
N ASP A 62 -1.15 16.45 -1.83
CA ASP A 62 -0.82 15.07 -1.48
C ASP A 62 -1.07 14.11 -2.65
N LEU A 63 -2.23 14.23 -3.31
CA LEU A 63 -2.53 13.44 -4.50
C LEU A 63 -1.55 13.74 -5.64
N GLN A 64 -1.12 14.99 -5.81
CA GLN A 64 -0.13 15.34 -6.81
C GLN A 64 1.22 14.69 -6.50
N ILE A 65 1.65 14.67 -5.24
CA ILE A 65 2.88 13.98 -4.81
C ILE A 65 2.77 12.48 -5.06
N ILE A 66 1.66 11.85 -4.67
CA ILE A 66 1.42 10.42 -4.86
C ILE A 66 1.41 10.06 -6.35
N VAL A 67 0.72 10.83 -7.18
CA VAL A 67 0.63 10.58 -8.62
C VAL A 67 1.98 10.80 -9.30
N LYS A 68 2.73 11.86 -8.93
CA LYS A 68 4.09 12.08 -9.46
C LYS A 68 5.04 10.98 -9.03
N GLY A 69 5.03 10.60 -7.74
CA GLY A 69 5.83 9.50 -7.22
C GLY A 69 5.50 8.18 -7.90
N GLY A 70 4.21 7.86 -8.03
CA GLY A 70 3.72 6.70 -8.76
C GLY A 70 4.13 6.72 -10.23
N ALA A 71 4.07 7.87 -10.91
CA ALA A 71 4.51 8.02 -12.29
C ALA A 71 6.02 7.78 -12.45
N VAL A 72 6.85 8.17 -11.49
CA VAL A 72 8.30 7.87 -11.51
C VAL A 72 8.56 6.38 -11.30
N LEU A 73 7.81 5.72 -10.41
CA LEU A 73 8.00 4.30 -10.08
C LEU A 73 7.43 3.36 -11.14
N LEU A 74 6.30 3.73 -11.74
CA LEU A 74 5.52 2.88 -12.65
C LEU A 74 5.64 3.30 -14.12
N GLY A 75 6.12 4.50 -14.40
CA GLY A 75 6.28 5.06 -15.74
C GLY A 75 7.74 5.19 -16.17
N GLY A 76 7.92 5.69 -17.39
CA GLY A 76 9.24 5.85 -18.01
C GLY A 76 10.02 4.55 -18.09
N ASP A 77 11.35 4.64 -17.98
CA ASP A 77 12.24 3.49 -18.03
C ASP A 77 12.43 2.81 -16.67
N THR A 78 11.88 3.35 -15.56
CA THR A 78 12.12 2.81 -14.20
C THR A 78 11.75 1.33 -14.07
N PRO A 79 10.54 0.87 -14.46
CA PRO A 79 10.19 -0.55 -14.35
C PRO A 79 11.09 -1.45 -15.21
N LYS A 80 11.49 -0.97 -16.40
CA LYS A 80 12.35 -1.70 -17.33
C LYS A 80 13.79 -1.81 -16.80
N ASN A 81 14.31 -0.74 -16.22
CA ASN A 81 15.63 -0.71 -15.61
C ASN A 81 15.68 -1.61 -14.38
N LEU A 82 14.66 -1.56 -13.52
CA LEU A 82 14.52 -2.48 -12.38
C LEU A 82 14.41 -3.92 -12.85
N LYS A 83 13.59 -4.23 -13.85
CA LYS A 83 13.49 -5.58 -14.41
C LYS A 83 14.82 -6.06 -14.98
N THR A 84 15.59 -5.17 -15.61
CA THR A 84 16.91 -5.50 -16.15
C THR A 84 17.90 -5.77 -15.01
N LEU A 85 18.01 -4.85 -14.05
CA LEU A 85 18.90 -4.96 -12.91
C LEU A 85 18.60 -6.20 -12.05
N LEU A 86 17.32 -6.46 -11.80
CA LEU A 86 16.82 -7.60 -11.03
C LEU A 86 16.62 -8.86 -11.88
N SER A 87 17.02 -8.85 -13.16
CA SER A 87 16.96 -10.04 -13.99
C SER A 87 17.84 -11.14 -13.41
N GLY A 88 17.41 -12.40 -13.54
CA GLY A 88 18.18 -13.54 -13.03
C GLY A 88 19.62 -13.57 -13.56
N LYS A 89 19.84 -13.15 -14.81
CA LYS A 89 21.20 -13.01 -15.38
C LYS A 89 22.05 -12.03 -14.57
N ASN A 90 21.55 -10.82 -14.34
CA ASN A 90 22.31 -9.78 -13.63
C ASN A 90 22.52 -10.16 -12.16
N ILE A 91 21.50 -10.71 -11.49
CA ILE A 91 21.61 -11.20 -10.12
C ILE A 91 22.63 -12.34 -10.01
N ASN A 92 22.69 -13.26 -10.97
CA ASN A 92 23.71 -14.32 -10.98
C ASN A 92 25.12 -13.75 -11.23
N THR A 93 25.27 -12.83 -12.18
CA THR A 93 26.55 -12.16 -12.44
C THR A 93 27.04 -11.43 -11.19
N LEU A 94 26.17 -10.67 -10.51
CA LEU A 94 26.51 -9.95 -9.29
C LEU A 94 26.90 -10.91 -8.16
N GLN A 95 26.19 -12.02 -7.98
CA GLN A 95 26.56 -13.04 -6.99
C GLN A 95 27.94 -13.63 -7.26
N VAL A 96 28.26 -13.97 -8.52
CA VAL A 96 29.58 -14.48 -8.89
C VAL A 96 30.66 -13.44 -8.58
N LEU A 97 30.44 -12.17 -8.94
CA LEU A 97 31.38 -11.08 -8.65
C LEU A 97 31.59 -10.89 -7.14
N ILE A 98 30.51 -10.90 -6.35
CA ILE A 98 30.57 -10.75 -4.90
C ILE A 98 31.29 -11.94 -4.26
N ASN A 99 31.06 -13.16 -4.72
CA ASN A 99 31.75 -14.35 -4.20
C ASN A 99 33.25 -14.32 -4.50
N ASN A 100 33.62 -13.95 -5.72
CA ASN A 100 35.03 -13.79 -6.11
C ASN A 100 35.69 -12.66 -5.31
N ALA A 101 35.03 -11.52 -5.18
CA ALA A 101 35.51 -10.41 -4.36
C ALA A 101 35.67 -10.84 -2.90
N GLY A 102 34.71 -11.58 -2.32
CA GLY A 102 34.82 -12.10 -0.96
C GLY A 102 36.03 -13.02 -0.76
N THR A 103 36.36 -13.84 -1.76
CA THR A 103 37.55 -14.71 -1.72
C THR A 103 38.85 -13.89 -1.78
N LEU A 104 38.90 -12.88 -2.65
CA LEU A 104 40.08 -12.01 -2.83
C LEU A 104 40.27 -10.99 -1.71
N LEU A 105 39.19 -10.59 -1.03
CA LEU A 105 39.21 -9.59 0.04
C LEU A 105 39.32 -10.22 1.43
N THR A 106 39.69 -11.50 1.53
CA THR A 106 40.00 -12.12 2.83
C THR A 106 41.26 -11.49 3.42
N PRO A 107 41.31 -11.22 4.74
CA PRO A 107 42.50 -10.65 5.37
C PRO A 107 43.77 -11.45 5.09
N THR A 108 43.68 -12.78 5.07
CA THR A 108 44.79 -13.69 4.73
C THR A 108 45.28 -13.47 3.30
N PHE A 109 44.39 -13.54 2.30
CA PHE A 109 44.80 -13.37 0.89
C PHE A 109 45.41 -11.98 0.65
N VAL A 110 44.81 -10.93 1.22
CA VAL A 110 45.31 -9.55 1.09
C VAL A 110 46.68 -9.40 1.75
N ASN A 111 46.88 -9.89 2.98
CA ASN A 111 48.18 -9.84 3.64
C ASN A 111 49.24 -10.63 2.88
N ASP A 112 48.94 -11.89 2.54
CA ASP A 112 49.90 -12.77 1.86
C ASP A 112 50.32 -12.18 0.50
N THR A 113 49.37 -11.62 -0.26
CA THR A 113 49.68 -10.95 -1.53
C THR A 113 50.48 -9.67 -1.32
N THR A 114 50.19 -8.91 -0.27
CA THR A 114 50.95 -7.68 0.06
C THR A 114 52.38 -8.02 0.42
N THR A 115 52.59 -9.00 1.32
CA THR A 115 53.93 -9.50 1.67
C THR A 115 54.66 -10.05 0.46
N LEU A 116 54.00 -10.83 -0.40
CA LEU A 116 54.62 -11.33 -1.62
C LEU A 116 55.11 -10.19 -2.53
N VAL A 117 54.32 -9.12 -2.68
CA VAL A 117 54.70 -7.95 -3.47
C VAL A 117 55.86 -7.19 -2.83
N GLU A 118 55.84 -7.01 -1.51
CA GLU A 118 56.91 -6.37 -0.74
C GLU A 118 58.23 -7.14 -0.86
N ASP A 119 58.19 -8.47 -0.78
CA ASP A 119 59.35 -9.35 -0.89
C ASP A 119 59.88 -9.48 -2.33
N ALA A 120 58.98 -9.47 -3.32
CA ALA A 120 59.36 -9.59 -4.73
C ALA A 120 60.00 -8.31 -5.28
N ALA A 121 59.58 -7.13 -4.83
CA ALA A 121 60.10 -5.84 -5.30
C ALA A 121 61.64 -5.70 -5.20
N PRO A 122 62.30 -5.98 -4.07
CA PRO A 122 63.77 -5.91 -3.98
C PRO A 122 64.46 -6.99 -4.81
N LEU A 123 63.87 -8.18 -4.94
CA LEU A 123 64.43 -9.25 -5.78
C LEU A 123 64.50 -8.82 -7.25
N VAL A 124 63.41 -8.24 -7.78
CA VAL A 124 63.38 -7.71 -9.14
C VAL A 124 64.43 -6.61 -9.33
N SER A 125 64.55 -5.67 -8.38
CA SER A 125 65.57 -4.61 -8.43
C SER A 125 67.00 -5.16 -8.44
N ASN A 126 67.28 -6.14 -7.58
CA ASN A 126 68.61 -6.75 -7.47
C ASN A 126 68.98 -7.52 -8.74
N ILE A 127 68.03 -8.25 -9.33
CA ILE A 127 68.23 -8.92 -10.61
C ILE A 127 68.52 -7.89 -11.72
N SER A 128 67.76 -6.80 -11.80
CA SER A 128 68.03 -5.75 -12.79
C SER A 128 69.43 -5.13 -12.63
N LYS A 129 69.88 -4.87 -11.40
CA LYS A 129 71.23 -4.36 -11.12
C LYS A 129 72.31 -5.37 -11.50
N LEU A 130 72.11 -6.64 -11.15
CA LEU A 130 73.05 -7.71 -11.50
C LEU A 130 73.19 -7.83 -13.02
N LEU A 131 72.08 -7.89 -13.75
CA LEU A 131 72.08 -7.95 -15.21
C LEU A 131 72.72 -6.70 -15.82
N GLY A 132 72.42 -5.51 -15.30
CA GLY A 132 73.05 -4.26 -15.75
C GLY A 132 74.57 -4.26 -15.55
N GLY A 133 75.05 -4.77 -14.42
CA GLY A 133 76.48 -4.91 -14.15
C GLY A 133 77.17 -5.93 -15.05
N LEU A 134 76.53 -7.09 -15.30
CA LEU A 134 77.05 -8.11 -16.19
C LEU A 134 77.13 -7.62 -17.63
N LEU A 135 76.06 -6.98 -18.13
CA LEU A 135 76.02 -6.43 -19.48
C LEU A 135 77.00 -5.28 -19.64
N GLY A 136 77.10 -4.38 -18.66
CA GLY A 136 78.08 -3.30 -18.65
C GLY A 136 79.54 -3.76 -18.56
N SER A 137 79.80 -5.00 -18.13
CA SER A 137 81.14 -5.60 -18.12
C SER A 137 81.49 -6.28 -19.46
N LEU A 138 80.53 -6.47 -20.37
CA LEU A 138 80.70 -7.17 -21.65
C LEU A 138 80.86 -6.23 -22.85
N ILE A 139 80.61 -4.93 -22.65
CA ILE A 139 80.79 -3.85 -23.64
C ILE A 139 81.89 -2.90 -23.18
#